data_AF-A0A5E4R4L0-F1
#
_entry.id   AF-A0A5E4R4L0-F1
#
_cell.length_a   1.000
_cell.length_b   1.000
_cell.length_c   1.000
_cell.angle_alpha   90.00
_cell.angle_beta   90.00
_cell.angle_gamma   90.00
#
_symmetry.space_group_name_H-M   'P 1'
#
loop_
_entity.id
_entity.type
_entity.pdbx_description
1 polymer ?
#
loop_
_entity_poly.entity_id
_entity_poly.type
_entity_poly.pdbx_seq_one_letter_code
_entity_poly.pdbx_strand_id
1 'polypeptide(L)'
;MEIRLKLEEIRRLRRNWHQSHLAADKTRFNRASRELKKMLKELSNLRLKTLELITITLCGASRSVNKPQKHCPPIKSPNCAWAKTDSEKAEAFASYLAEVFRPNDAIAENDESEQDEILSQDLQMTLPLRLTSPREVVPGMLRATRSKINNLLTCIQRFLHEAVLLDLLYPGVDEFKEVV
;
A
#
# COMPACT_ATOMS: atom_id res chain seq x y z
N MET A 1 13.66 28.96 -18.99
CA MET A 1 13.91 30.40 -19.17
C MET A 1 12.64 31.23 -19.47
N GLU A 2 11.59 30.62 -20.00
CA GLU A 2 10.40 31.32 -20.53
C GLU A 2 9.58 32.14 -19.51
N ILE A 3 9.42 31.65 -18.28
CA ILE A 3 8.66 32.36 -17.22
C ILE A 3 9.35 33.66 -16.79
N ARG A 4 10.69 33.67 -16.70
CA ARG A 4 11.45 34.87 -16.32
C ARG A 4 11.30 35.97 -17.38
N LEU A 5 11.36 35.60 -18.66
CA LEU A 5 11.13 36.50 -19.79
C LEU A 5 9.72 37.10 -19.75
N LYS A 6 8.69 36.30 -19.47
CA LYS A 6 7.32 36.82 -19.28
C LYS A 6 7.18 37.74 -18.08
N LEU A 7 7.91 37.47 -17.00
CA LEU A 7 7.92 38.34 -15.83
C LEU A 7 8.51 39.73 -16.15
N GLU A 8 9.60 39.76 -16.91
CA GLU A 8 10.22 40.99 -17.42
C GLU A 8 9.29 41.74 -18.38
N GLU A 9 8.61 41.02 -19.28
CA GLU A 9 7.62 41.60 -20.18
C GLU A 9 6.45 42.25 -19.43
N ILE A 10 5.92 41.59 -18.40
CA ILE A 10 4.84 42.14 -17.55
C ILE A 10 5.31 43.40 -16.82
N ARG A 11 6.54 43.40 -16.28
CA ARG A 11 7.12 44.58 -15.63
C ARG A 11 7.28 45.75 -16.60
N ARG A 12 7.72 45.47 -17.84
CA ARG A 12 7.81 46.47 -18.92
C ARG A 12 6.44 47.03 -19.29
N LEU A 13 5.46 46.17 -19.56
CA LEU A 13 4.10 46.58 -19.92
C LEU A 13 3.40 47.37 -18.82
N ARG A 14 3.66 47.02 -17.55
CA ARG A 14 3.15 47.78 -16.39
C ARG A 14 3.70 49.20 -16.36
N ARG A 15 5.02 49.38 -16.58
CA ARG A 15 5.64 50.71 -16.65
C ARG A 15 5.01 51.54 -17.79
N ASN A 16 4.87 50.94 -18.97
CA ASN A 16 4.27 51.62 -20.11
C ASN A 16 2.82 52.04 -19.82
N TRP A 17 2.00 51.16 -19.23
CA TRP A 17 0.63 51.50 -18.87
C TRP A 17 0.54 52.61 -17.81
N HIS A 18 1.42 52.61 -16.80
CA HIS A 18 1.46 53.69 -15.80
C HIS A 18 1.92 55.03 -16.38
N GLN A 19 2.66 55.02 -17.49
CA GLN A 19 3.12 56.24 -18.16
C GLN A 19 2.10 56.75 -19.20
N SER A 20 1.51 55.85 -19.99
CA SER A 20 0.62 56.22 -21.09
C SER A 20 -0.85 56.36 -20.65
N HIS A 21 -1.27 55.65 -19.61
CA HIS A 21 -2.68 55.49 -19.19
C HIS A 21 -3.64 55.03 -20.30
N LEU A 22 -3.12 54.54 -21.43
CA LEU A 22 -3.93 54.09 -22.57
C LEU A 22 -4.56 52.71 -22.32
N ALA A 23 -5.81 52.54 -22.76
CA ALA A 23 -6.53 51.28 -22.65
C ALA A 23 -5.87 50.13 -23.45
N ALA A 24 -5.21 50.45 -24.56
CA ALA A 24 -4.45 49.50 -25.37
C ALA A 24 -3.25 48.90 -24.59
N ASP A 25 -2.57 49.69 -23.78
CA ASP A 25 -1.45 49.20 -22.98
C ASP A 25 -1.91 48.38 -21.77
N LYS A 26 -3.06 48.75 -21.18
CA LYS A 26 -3.71 47.96 -20.13
C LYS A 26 -4.14 46.57 -20.63
N THR A 27 -4.69 46.50 -21.84
CA THR A 27 -5.10 45.21 -22.44
C THR A 27 -3.90 44.31 -22.73
N ARG A 28 -2.79 44.88 -23.24
CA ARG A 28 -1.52 44.17 -23.43
C ARG A 28 -0.96 43.64 -22.10
N PHE A 29 -0.90 44.47 -21.06
CA PHE A 29 -0.48 44.05 -19.72
C PHE A 29 -1.36 42.93 -19.14
N ASN A 30 -2.68 43.06 -19.26
CA ASN A 30 -3.62 42.06 -18.76
C ASN A 30 -3.54 40.73 -19.52
N ARG A 31 -3.22 40.77 -20.82
CA ARG A 31 -2.99 39.57 -21.64
C ARG A 31 -1.73 38.84 -21.15
N ALA A 32 -0.61 39.53 -21.06
CA ALA A 32 0.66 38.95 -20.58
C ALA A 32 0.52 38.42 -19.14
N SER A 33 -0.19 39.14 -18.26
CA SER A 33 -0.45 38.69 -16.88
C SER A 33 -1.30 37.43 -16.80
N ARG A 34 -2.30 37.27 -17.68
CA ARG A 34 -3.12 36.05 -17.75
C ARG A 34 -2.31 34.87 -18.27
N GLU A 35 -1.48 35.10 -19.28
CA GLU A 35 -0.56 34.10 -19.85
C GLU A 35 0.41 33.56 -18.79
N LEU A 36 1.07 34.44 -18.04
CA LEU A 36 1.94 34.02 -16.94
C LEU A 36 1.20 33.20 -15.87
N LYS A 37 0.01 33.65 -15.45
CA LYS A 37 -0.81 32.90 -14.48
C LYS A 37 -1.17 31.50 -15.00
N LYS A 38 -1.44 31.37 -16.30
CA LYS A 38 -1.72 30.09 -16.94
C LYS A 38 -0.50 29.16 -16.88
N MET A 39 0.68 29.65 -17.26
CA MET A 39 1.94 28.89 -17.21
C MET A 39 2.27 28.41 -15.79
N LEU A 40 2.11 29.28 -14.78
CA LEU A 40 2.35 28.91 -13.38
C LEU A 40 1.37 27.84 -12.89
N LYS A 41 0.09 27.93 -13.31
CA LYS A 41 -0.92 26.93 -12.98
C LYS A 41 -0.60 25.59 -13.64
N GLU A 42 -0.17 25.59 -14.90
CA GLU A 42 0.25 24.38 -15.62
C GLU A 42 1.44 23.70 -14.94
N LEU A 43 2.48 24.45 -14.56
CA LEU A 43 3.60 23.90 -13.79
C LEU A 43 3.19 23.35 -12.43
N SER A 44 2.32 24.04 -11.71
CA SER A 44 1.76 23.56 -10.44
C SER A 44 1.04 22.23 -10.63
N ASN A 45 0.19 22.13 -11.67
CA ASN A 45 -0.54 20.91 -11.97
C ASN A 45 0.39 19.75 -12.38
N LEU A 46 1.43 20.01 -13.16
CA LEU A 46 2.42 19.00 -13.53
C LEU A 46 3.15 18.49 -12.28
N ARG A 47 3.57 19.39 -11.39
CA ARG A 47 4.23 19.02 -10.13
C ARG A 47 3.33 18.17 -9.23
N LEU A 48 2.04 18.51 -9.13
CA LEU A 48 1.09 17.71 -8.36
C LEU A 48 0.92 16.31 -8.95
N LYS A 49 0.77 16.18 -10.28
CA LYS A 49 0.67 14.90 -10.96
C LYS A 49 1.92 14.03 -10.75
N THR A 50 3.11 14.61 -10.82
CA THR A 50 4.36 13.86 -10.55
C THR A 50 4.42 13.36 -9.11
N LEU A 51 3.98 14.15 -8.14
CA LEU A 51 3.93 13.74 -6.74
C LEU A 51 2.90 12.63 -6.49
N GLU A 52 1.73 12.71 -7.14
CA GLU A 52 0.72 11.64 -7.10
C GLU A 52 1.28 10.32 -7.67
N LEU A 53 1.98 10.37 -8.80
CA LEU A 53 2.61 9.17 -9.38
C LEU A 53 3.68 8.58 -8.45
N ILE A 54 4.57 9.41 -7.89
CA ILE A 54 5.62 8.98 -6.97
C ILE A 54 5.01 8.37 -5.69
N THR A 55 3.95 8.97 -5.16
CA THR A 55 3.29 8.43 -3.95
C THR A 55 2.62 7.08 -4.22
N ILE A 56 2.00 6.89 -5.39
CA ILE A 56 1.42 5.61 -5.79
C ILE A 56 2.50 4.53 -5.93
N THR A 57 3.60 4.83 -6.64
CA THR A 57 4.70 3.85 -6.84
C THR A 57 5.41 3.53 -5.53
N LEU A 58 5.69 4.53 -4.69
CA LEU A 58 6.28 4.35 -3.36
C LEU A 58 5.36 3.53 -2.44
N CYS A 59 4.05 3.77 -2.48
CA CYS A 59 3.08 2.96 -1.74
C CYS A 59 3.00 1.53 -2.28
N GLY A 60 3.21 1.31 -3.57
CA GLY A 60 3.37 -0.03 -4.14
C GLY A 60 4.60 -0.74 -3.60
N ALA A 61 5.76 -0.08 -3.64
CA ALA A 61 7.03 -0.62 -3.18
C ALA A 61 7.06 -0.87 -1.66
N SER A 62 6.52 0.03 -0.85
CA SER A 62 6.48 -0.14 0.62
C SER A 62 5.57 -1.29 1.05
N ARG A 63 4.52 -1.58 0.27
CA ARG A 63 3.64 -2.75 0.49
C ARG A 63 4.35 -4.08 0.23
N SER A 64 5.38 -4.12 -0.61
CA SER A 64 6.21 -5.33 -0.77
C SER A 64 7.24 -5.48 0.35
N VAL A 65 7.85 -4.38 0.81
CA VAL A 65 8.91 -4.40 1.84
C VAL A 65 8.37 -4.77 3.23
N ASN A 66 7.16 -4.35 3.56
CA ASN A 66 6.54 -4.62 4.86
C ASN A 66 5.80 -5.96 4.96
N LYS A 67 5.93 -6.85 3.98
CA LYS A 67 5.34 -8.19 4.13
C LYS A 67 6.15 -8.95 5.16
N PRO A 68 5.56 -9.36 6.30
CA PRO A 68 6.27 -10.23 7.23
C PRO A 68 6.66 -11.49 6.48
N GLN A 69 7.95 -11.83 6.51
CA GLN A 69 8.45 -13.04 5.90
C GLN A 69 7.69 -14.22 6.54
N LYS A 70 6.95 -14.97 5.72
CA LYS A 70 6.20 -16.13 6.22
C LYS A 70 7.23 -17.13 6.76
N HIS A 71 7.29 -17.24 8.09
CA HIS A 71 8.15 -18.22 8.74
C HIS A 71 7.56 -19.61 8.48
N CYS A 72 8.22 -20.38 7.62
CA CYS A 72 7.92 -21.80 7.49
C CYS A 72 8.51 -22.51 8.72
N PRO A 73 7.70 -23.08 9.63
CA PRO A 73 8.23 -23.81 10.76
C PRO A 73 9.08 -24.99 10.27
N PRO A 74 10.20 -25.30 10.95
CA PRO A 74 11.07 -26.39 10.54
C PRO A 74 10.32 -27.72 10.68
N ILE A 75 10.40 -28.55 9.65
CA ILE A 75 9.74 -29.86 9.58
C ILE A 75 10.72 -30.93 10.04
N LYS A 76 10.27 -31.85 10.87
CA LYS A 76 11.05 -33.03 11.27
C LYS A 76 10.72 -34.20 10.37
N SER A 77 11.76 -34.90 9.94
CA SER A 77 11.64 -36.20 9.29
C SER A 77 11.19 -37.27 10.30
N PRO A 78 10.69 -38.43 9.83
CA PRO A 78 10.35 -39.56 10.71
C PRO A 78 11.55 -40.06 11.54
N ASN A 79 12.78 -39.84 11.08
CA ASN A 79 14.01 -40.17 11.81
C ASN A 79 14.38 -39.12 12.88
N CYS A 80 13.46 -38.21 13.23
CA CYS A 80 13.64 -37.09 14.17
C CYS A 80 14.73 -36.08 13.77
N ALA A 81 15.31 -36.20 12.58
CA ALA A 81 16.23 -35.24 11.98
C ALA A 81 15.46 -34.11 11.30
N TRP A 82 16.01 -32.89 11.31
CA TRP A 82 15.42 -31.72 10.64
C TRP A 82 15.53 -31.82 9.12
N ALA A 83 14.42 -31.62 8.41
CA ALA A 83 14.40 -31.53 6.95
C ALA A 83 14.99 -30.19 6.50
N LYS A 84 16.12 -30.24 5.80
CA LYS A 84 16.89 -29.06 5.36
C LYS A 84 16.54 -28.69 3.92
N THR A 85 16.45 -29.69 3.04
CA THR A 85 16.13 -29.49 1.63
C THR A 85 14.63 -29.50 1.38
N ASP A 86 14.17 -28.88 0.30
CA ASP A 86 12.74 -28.88 -0.02
C ASP A 86 12.21 -30.28 -0.39
N SER A 87 13.07 -31.15 -0.93
CA SER A 87 12.75 -32.56 -1.15
C SER A 87 12.52 -33.30 0.17
N GLU A 88 13.41 -33.13 1.14
CA GLU A 88 13.26 -33.74 2.48
C GLU A 88 11.99 -33.25 3.19
N LYS A 89 11.63 -31.97 3.03
CA LYS A 89 10.40 -31.41 3.59
C LYS A 89 9.16 -32.03 2.96
N ALA A 90 9.15 -32.18 1.64
CA ALA A 90 8.04 -32.78 0.91
C ALA A 90 7.85 -34.25 1.33
N GLU A 91 8.93 -35.00 1.45
CA GLU A 91 8.90 -36.41 1.85
C GLU A 91 8.47 -36.61 3.31
N ALA A 92 8.97 -35.77 4.23
CA ALA A 92 8.55 -35.77 5.63
C ALA A 92 7.05 -35.45 5.77
N PHE A 93 6.55 -34.48 4.99
CA PHE A 93 5.13 -34.11 5.00
C PHE A 93 4.27 -35.23 4.40
N ALA A 94 4.68 -35.84 3.29
CA ALA A 94 3.97 -36.96 2.68
C ALA A 94 3.86 -38.16 3.64
N SER A 95 4.95 -38.49 4.34
CA SER A 95 4.99 -39.56 5.35
C SER A 95 4.03 -39.28 6.50
N TYR A 96 4.03 -38.05 7.02
CA TYR A 96 3.10 -37.63 8.08
C TYR A 96 1.63 -37.72 7.64
N LEU A 97 1.31 -37.27 6.42
CA LEU A 97 -0.05 -37.37 5.89
C LEU A 97 -0.51 -38.81 5.72
N ALA A 98 0.37 -39.72 5.27
CA ALA A 98 0.05 -41.14 5.15
C ALA A 98 -0.22 -41.81 6.51
N GLU A 99 0.39 -41.31 7.59
CA GLU A 99 0.13 -41.78 8.95
C GLU A 99 -1.17 -41.22 9.53
N VAL A 100 -1.42 -39.93 9.34
CA VAL A 100 -2.61 -39.24 9.87
C VAL A 100 -3.88 -39.68 9.16
N PHE A 101 -3.82 -39.79 7.82
CA PHE A 101 -4.96 -40.19 7.00
C PHE A 101 -4.99 -41.70 6.77
N ARG A 102 -4.96 -42.46 7.86
CA ARG A 102 -5.26 -43.88 7.79
C ARG A 102 -6.77 -44.08 7.73
N PRO A 103 -7.27 -44.97 6.85
CA PRO A 103 -8.66 -45.41 6.92
C PRO A 103 -8.96 -45.86 8.35
N ASN A 104 -10.07 -45.38 8.92
CA ASN A 104 -10.47 -45.82 10.24
C ASN A 104 -10.79 -47.33 10.16
N ASP A 105 -10.22 -48.14 11.06
CA ASP A 105 -10.46 -49.60 11.10
C ASP A 105 -11.91 -49.93 11.49
N ALA A 106 -12.68 -48.90 11.87
CA ALA A 106 -14.09 -48.99 12.18
C ALA A 106 -14.94 -49.19 10.92
N ILE A 107 -15.07 -50.45 10.50
CA ILE A 107 -16.40 -51.01 10.25
C ILE A 107 -17.01 -51.23 11.64
N ALA A 108 -17.23 -50.16 12.39
CA ALA A 108 -17.99 -50.23 13.63
C ALA A 108 -19.44 -50.12 13.20
N GLU A 109 -20.14 -51.25 13.22
CA GLU A 109 -21.55 -51.45 12.85
C GLU A 109 -22.56 -50.56 13.64
N ASN A 110 -22.08 -49.57 14.41
CA ASN A 110 -22.86 -48.75 15.32
C ASN A 110 -22.91 -47.26 14.92
N ASP A 111 -22.00 -46.77 14.08
CA ASP A 111 -21.89 -45.32 13.79
C ASP A 111 -22.83 -44.83 12.67
N GLU A 112 -23.20 -45.69 11.72
CA GLU A 112 -24.11 -45.29 10.63
C GLU A 112 -25.53 -44.99 11.14
N SER A 113 -26.01 -45.77 12.12
CA SER A 113 -27.33 -45.60 12.73
C SER A 113 -27.48 -44.27 13.50
N GLU A 114 -26.46 -43.83 14.23
CA GLU A 114 -26.49 -42.54 14.93
C GLU A 114 -26.38 -41.36 13.96
N GLN A 115 -25.60 -41.51 12.88
CA GLN A 115 -25.47 -40.48 11.85
C GLN A 115 -26.77 -40.27 11.08
N ASP A 116 -27.44 -41.35 10.71
CA ASP A 116 -28.74 -41.31 10.03
C ASP A 116 -29.82 -40.71 10.94
N GLU A 117 -29.81 -41.00 12.24
CA GLU A 117 -30.73 -40.44 13.22
C GLU A 117 -30.51 -38.93 13.43
N ILE A 118 -29.26 -38.45 13.38
CA ILE A 118 -28.94 -37.02 13.43
C ILE A 118 -29.39 -36.34 12.13
N LEU A 119 -29.08 -36.91 10.96
CA LEU A 119 -29.44 -36.37 9.64
C LEU A 119 -30.96 -36.30 9.40
N SER A 120 -31.71 -37.20 10.02
CA SER A 120 -33.18 -37.25 9.93
C SER A 120 -33.90 -36.39 10.99
N GLN A 121 -33.17 -35.70 11.88
CA GLN A 121 -33.77 -34.71 12.78
C GLN A 121 -34.20 -33.45 12.02
N ASP A 122 -35.48 -33.13 12.10
CA ASP A 122 -36.02 -31.86 11.62
C ASP A 122 -35.47 -30.70 12.46
N LEU A 123 -34.89 -29.69 11.77
CA LEU A 123 -34.22 -28.49 12.29
C LEU A 123 -32.75 -28.61 12.74
N GLN A 124 -31.86 -29.10 11.86
CA GLN A 124 -30.42 -28.78 11.96
C GLN A 124 -30.07 -27.31 11.57
N MET A 125 -30.91 -26.33 11.91
CA MET A 125 -30.61 -24.93 11.60
C MET A 125 -29.95 -24.28 12.81
N THR A 126 -28.66 -23.95 12.64
CA THR A 126 -27.86 -23.08 13.52
C THR A 126 -28.69 -21.96 14.15
N LEU A 127 -28.37 -21.65 15.41
CA LEU A 127 -28.92 -20.52 16.16
C LEU A 127 -29.07 -19.28 15.24
N PRO A 128 -30.23 -18.61 15.24
CA PRO A 128 -30.46 -17.47 14.35
C PRO A 128 -29.35 -16.44 14.53
N LEU A 129 -28.75 -16.04 13.40
CA LEU A 129 -27.69 -15.05 13.37
C LEU A 129 -28.15 -13.81 14.14
N ARG A 130 -27.42 -13.43 15.19
CA ARG A 130 -27.71 -12.18 15.89
C ARG A 130 -27.58 -11.02 14.91
N LEU A 131 -28.64 -10.22 14.81
CA LEU A 131 -28.62 -8.97 14.06
C LEU A 131 -27.59 -8.03 14.69
N THR A 132 -26.54 -7.68 13.94
CA THR A 132 -25.53 -6.73 14.40
C THR A 132 -26.02 -5.30 14.18
N SER A 133 -25.91 -4.45 15.19
CA SER A 133 -26.26 -3.03 15.08
C SER A 133 -25.10 -2.21 14.50
N PRO A 134 -25.34 -1.16 13.69
CA PRO A 134 -24.29 -0.25 13.23
C PRO A 134 -23.42 0.30 14.37
N ARG A 135 -24.00 0.48 15.56
CA ARG A 135 -23.29 0.95 16.76
C ARG A 135 -22.19 -0.01 17.24
N GLU A 136 -22.34 -1.31 16.98
CA GLU A 136 -21.39 -2.35 17.36
C GLU A 136 -20.24 -2.48 16.34
N VAL A 137 -20.55 -2.26 15.06
CA VAL A 137 -19.61 -2.47 13.95
C VAL A 137 -18.73 -1.24 13.67
N VAL A 138 -19.32 -0.04 13.73
CA VAL A 138 -18.62 1.23 13.40
C VAL A 138 -17.34 1.45 14.23
N PRO A 139 -17.31 1.19 15.55
CA PRO A 139 -16.08 1.32 16.34
C PRO A 139 -14.97 0.35 15.89
N GLY A 140 -15.33 -0.85 15.43
CA GLY A 140 -14.38 -1.82 14.87
C GLY A 140 -13.76 -1.32 13.57
N MET A 141 -14.58 -0.77 12.67
CA MET A 141 -14.12 -0.19 11.41
C MET A 141 -13.19 1.01 11.61
N LEU A 142 -13.55 1.93 12.52
CA LEU A 142 -12.74 3.12 12.81
C LEU A 142 -11.39 2.77 13.48
N ARG A 143 -11.37 1.74 14.33
CA ARG A 143 -10.11 1.23 14.90
C ARG A 143 -9.21 0.61 13.84
N ALA A 144 -9.79 -0.14 12.90
CA ALA A 144 -9.05 -0.75 11.80
C ALA A 144 -8.49 0.26 10.79
N THR A 145 -9.17 1.40 10.57
CA THR A 145 -8.63 2.47 9.72
C THR A 145 -7.54 3.27 10.43
N ARG A 146 -7.70 3.58 11.73
CA ARG A 146 -6.65 4.24 12.53
C ARG A 146 -5.37 3.41 12.61
N SER A 147 -5.46 2.11 12.82
CA SER A 147 -4.27 1.25 12.87
C SER A 147 -3.52 1.21 11.54
N LYS A 148 -4.23 1.20 10.41
CA LYS A 148 -3.61 1.30 9.06
C LYS A 148 -2.88 2.63 8.86
N ILE A 149 -3.48 3.75 9.28
CA ILE A 149 -2.86 5.08 9.18
C ILE A 149 -1.61 5.18 10.06
N ASN A 150 -1.68 4.70 11.31
CA ASN A 150 -0.54 4.73 12.23
C ASN A 150 0.61 3.87 11.73
N ASN A 151 0.33 2.68 11.18
CA ASN A 151 1.35 1.81 10.58
C ASN A 151 2.01 2.46 9.35
N LEU A 152 1.24 3.19 8.53
CA LEU A 152 1.80 3.93 7.40
C LEU A 152 2.76 5.04 7.87
N LEU A 153 2.36 5.78 8.92
CA LEU A 153 3.17 6.86 9.48
C LEU A 153 4.50 6.36 10.05
N THR A 154 4.48 5.25 10.80
CA THR A 154 5.70 4.64 11.35
C THR A 154 6.63 4.09 10.26
N CYS A 155 6.07 3.56 9.17
CA CYS A 155 6.87 3.13 8.01
C CYS A 155 7.56 4.30 7.32
N ILE A 156 6.86 5.43 7.13
CA ILE A 156 7.44 6.64 6.53
C ILE A 156 8.56 7.20 7.42
N GLN A 157 8.34 7.26 8.75
CA GLN A 157 9.36 7.72 9.69
C GLN A 157 10.62 6.85 9.66
N ARG A 158 10.46 5.52 9.58
CA ARG A 158 11.59 4.59 9.50
C ARG A 158 12.38 4.75 8.20
N PHE A 159 11.68 4.90 7.07
CA PHE A 159 12.30 5.10 5.76
C PHE A 159 13.09 6.42 5.70
N LEU A 160 12.55 7.49 6.26
CA LEU A 160 13.24 8.78 6.35
C LEU A 160 14.47 8.70 7.26
N HIS A 161 14.39 8.01 8.39
CA HIS A 161 15.53 7.81 9.29
C HIS A 161 16.64 6.98 8.64
N GLU A 162 16.28 5.94 7.89
CA GLU A 162 17.22 5.08 7.17
C GLU A 162 17.90 5.81 6.00
N ALA A 163 17.15 6.64 5.25
CA ALA A 163 17.71 7.51 4.22
C ALA A 163 18.69 8.54 4.80
N VAL A 164 18.33 9.18 5.93
CA VAL A 164 19.23 10.12 6.63
C VAL A 164 20.50 9.43 7.15
N LEU A 165 20.39 8.18 7.65
CA LEU A 165 21.55 7.40 8.07
C LEU A 165 22.47 7.03 6.91
N LEU A 166 21.91 6.71 5.73
CA LEU A 166 22.70 6.43 4.53
C LEU A 166 23.46 7.68 4.03
N ASP A 167 22.82 8.85 4.06
CA ASP A 167 23.47 10.13 3.72
C ASP A 167 24.60 10.51 4.70
N LEU A 168 24.48 10.13 5.98
CA LEU A 168 25.50 10.38 7.00
C LEU A 168 26.65 9.36 6.99
N LEU A 169 26.39 8.11 6.58
CA LEU A 169 27.40 7.04 6.52
C LEU A 169 28.19 7.03 5.20
N TYR A 170 27.65 7.60 4.12
CA TYR A 170 28.32 7.69 2.82
C TYR A 170 28.20 9.09 2.19
N PRO A 171 28.88 10.11 2.73
CA PRO A 171 28.88 11.44 2.14
C PRO A 171 29.72 11.43 0.85
N GLY A 172 29.10 11.28 -0.32
CA GLY A 172 29.76 11.53 -1.61
C GLY A 172 29.57 10.53 -2.74
N VAL A 173 28.62 9.58 -2.67
CA VAL A 173 28.29 8.73 -3.83
C VAL A 173 27.03 9.26 -4.53
N ASP A 174 27.19 10.35 -5.29
CA ASP A 174 26.17 10.95 -6.17
C ASP A 174 25.98 10.10 -7.46
N GLU A 175 25.73 8.79 -7.35
CA GLU A 175 25.49 7.90 -8.51
C GLU A 175 24.08 7.30 -8.61
N PHE A 176 23.18 7.58 -7.67
CA PHE A 176 21.80 7.04 -7.72
C PHE A 176 20.71 8.08 -8.08
N LYS A 177 21.07 9.20 -8.72
CA LYS A 177 20.09 10.19 -9.21
C LYS A 177 19.63 9.99 -10.66
N GLU A 178 20.15 9.00 -11.38
CA GLU A 178 19.56 8.55 -12.64
C GLU A 178 18.92 7.19 -12.44
N VAL A 179 17.64 7.19 -12.09
CA VAL A 179 16.56 6.31 -12.58
C VAL A 179 15.34 6.54 -11.68
N VAL A 180 14.26 6.95 -12.33
CA VAL A 180 12.89 7.30 -11.86
C VAL A 180 12.63 8.79 -11.60
#